data_AF-A0A964XB16-F1
#
_entry.id   AF-A0A964XB16-F1
#
_cell.length_a   1.000
_cell.length_b   1.000
_cell.length_c   1.000
_cell.angle_alpha   90.00
_cell.angle_beta   90.00
_cell.angle_gamma   90.00
#
_symmetry.space_group_name_H-M   'P 1'
#
loop_
_entity.id
_entity.type
_entity.pdbx_description
1 polymer ?
#
loop_
_entity_poly.entity_id
_entity_poly.type
_entity_poly.pdbx_seq_one_letter_code
_entity_poly.pdbx_strand_id
1 'polypeptide(L)'
;MTWNDQIGVEDSFFDLGGHSLIAVRLFAQVKKAYGVDFPISVLFEAPTIAACAAMIAEQTGASLTETGGDNVVQLPKRRRFKHLVPMHDGEGGAKPPFFLVAGMFGNVLNLRHLATLAGRDRPFYGLQARGLFGGEAPHARIEDAAADYIAEIRQVQPHGPYSLGGFSGGGITAYEMARQLEAAGEVVEIVVMLDTPLPVRPGLTAPDKALIKLTELK
;
A
#
# COMPACT_ATOMS: atom_id res chain seq x y z
N MET A 1 2.67 -34.13 -15.92
CA MET A 1 3.32 -32.81 -15.78
C MET A 1 3.96 -32.79 -14.41
N THR A 2 5.27 -33.02 -14.34
CA THR A 2 6.03 -33.19 -13.09
C THR A 2 6.37 -31.82 -12.51
N TRP A 3 5.95 -31.55 -11.28
CA TRP A 3 6.30 -30.35 -10.51
C TRP A 3 7.81 -30.37 -10.22
N ASN A 4 8.59 -29.69 -11.04
CA ASN A 4 10.01 -29.43 -10.80
C ASN A 4 10.27 -27.93 -10.90
N ASP A 5 9.53 -27.14 -10.12
CA ASP A 5 9.72 -25.70 -10.02
C ASP A 5 10.59 -25.41 -8.79
N GLN A 6 11.90 -25.40 -9.00
CA GLN A 6 12.79 -24.78 -8.03
C GLN A 6 12.52 -23.27 -8.05
N ILE A 7 12.04 -22.73 -6.93
CA ILE A 7 11.87 -21.28 -6.74
C ILE A 7 13.26 -20.63 -6.77
N GLY A 8 13.49 -19.74 -7.72
CA GLY A 8 14.70 -18.94 -7.85
C GLY A 8 14.75 -17.79 -6.83
N VAL A 9 15.96 -17.33 -6.50
CA VAL A 9 16.14 -16.22 -5.55
C VAL A 9 15.66 -14.87 -6.09
N GLU A 10 15.52 -14.76 -7.41
CA GLU A 10 15.00 -13.60 -8.13
C GLU A 10 13.51 -13.73 -8.49
N ASP A 11 12.85 -14.83 -8.11
CA ASP A 11 11.43 -14.98 -8.36
C ASP A 11 10.64 -14.02 -7.47
N SER A 12 9.76 -13.25 -8.11
CA SER A 12 8.88 -12.30 -7.46
C SER A 12 7.83 -13.04 -6.65
N PHE A 13 7.75 -12.72 -5.35
CA PHE A 13 6.76 -13.23 -4.41
C PHE A 13 5.34 -13.21 -4.98
N PHE A 14 5.00 -12.15 -5.69
CA PHE A 14 3.66 -11.95 -6.23
C PHE A 14 3.42 -12.68 -7.55
N ASP A 15 4.46 -12.85 -8.36
CA ASP A 15 4.34 -13.57 -9.64
C ASP A 15 4.16 -15.08 -9.37
N LEU A 16 4.68 -15.54 -8.22
CA LEU A 16 4.41 -16.85 -7.63
C LEU A 16 3.03 -16.96 -6.94
N GLY A 17 2.18 -15.94 -7.03
CA GLY A 17 0.82 -15.95 -6.44
C GLY A 17 0.76 -15.53 -4.96
N GLY A 18 1.82 -14.94 -4.43
CA GLY A 18 1.86 -14.44 -3.06
C GLY A 18 0.83 -13.35 -2.78
N HIS A 19 0.21 -13.41 -1.60
CA HIS A 19 -0.81 -12.46 -1.13
C HIS A 19 -0.64 -12.13 0.36
N SER A 20 -1.44 -11.18 0.88
CA SER A 20 -1.26 -10.58 2.21
C SER A 20 -1.12 -11.61 3.35
N LEU A 21 -1.91 -12.68 3.36
CA LEU A 21 -1.85 -13.69 4.43
C LEU A 21 -0.54 -14.48 4.40
N ILE A 22 -0.03 -14.81 3.20
CA ILE A 22 1.27 -15.48 3.05
C ILE A 22 2.38 -14.51 3.45
N ALA A 23 2.28 -13.22 3.07
CA ALA A 23 3.23 -12.18 3.46
C ALA A 23 3.32 -12.01 4.99
N VAL A 24 2.17 -11.98 5.68
CA VAL A 24 2.13 -11.93 7.16
C VAL A 24 2.86 -13.13 7.76
N ARG A 25 2.63 -14.33 7.24
CA ARG A 25 3.32 -15.55 7.71
C ARG A 25 4.82 -15.52 7.42
N LEU A 26 5.23 -14.98 6.28
CA LEU A 26 6.62 -14.81 5.88
C LEU A 26 7.34 -13.88 6.86
N PHE A 27 6.83 -12.66 7.07
CA PHE A 27 7.51 -11.69 7.93
C PHE A 27 7.46 -12.06 9.41
N ALA A 28 6.43 -12.79 9.87
CA ALA A 28 6.45 -13.39 11.20
C ALA A 28 7.60 -14.39 11.37
N GLN A 29 7.92 -15.17 10.34
CA GLN A 29 9.07 -16.09 10.36
C GLN A 29 10.40 -15.34 10.29
N VAL A 30 10.49 -14.29 9.47
CA VAL A 30 11.68 -13.41 9.41
C VAL A 30 11.97 -12.81 10.79
N LYS A 31 10.95 -12.27 11.46
CA LYS A 31 11.09 -11.74 12.82
C LYS A 31 11.56 -12.79 13.82
N LYS A 32 11.00 -13.99 13.76
CA LYS A 32 11.39 -15.10 14.64
C LYS A 32 12.83 -15.56 14.40
N ALA A 33 13.27 -15.60 13.14
CA ALA A 33 14.59 -16.13 12.76
C ALA A 33 15.72 -15.10 12.91
N TYR A 34 15.45 -13.84 12.56
CA TYR A 34 16.48 -12.80 12.44
C TYR A 34 16.29 -11.62 13.41
N GLY A 35 15.21 -11.59 14.19
CA GLY A 35 14.89 -10.46 15.07
C GLY A 35 14.48 -9.18 14.32
N VAL A 36 14.30 -9.28 13.00
CA VAL A 36 13.97 -8.18 12.10
C VAL A 36 12.46 -8.09 11.90
N ASP A 37 11.90 -6.92 12.18
CA ASP A 37 10.48 -6.63 11.95
C ASP A 37 10.34 -5.78 10.69
N PHE A 38 9.46 -6.18 9.77
CA PHE A 38 9.17 -5.44 8.55
C PHE A 38 7.67 -5.26 8.34
N PRO A 39 7.23 -4.11 7.80
CA PRO A 39 5.88 -4.01 7.27
C PRO A 39 5.76 -4.89 6.01
N ILE A 40 4.59 -5.50 5.81
CA ILE A 40 4.33 -6.34 4.63
C ILE A 40 4.49 -5.58 3.29
N SER A 41 4.39 -4.25 3.32
CA SER A 41 4.64 -3.37 2.16
C SER A 41 6.09 -3.39 1.66
N VAL A 42 7.05 -3.89 2.45
CA VAL A 42 8.43 -4.13 1.99
C VAL A 42 8.46 -4.99 0.72
N LEU A 43 7.50 -5.90 0.52
CA LEU A 43 7.45 -6.72 -0.69
C LEU A 43 7.25 -5.91 -1.97
N PHE A 44 6.72 -4.69 -1.92
CA PHE A 44 6.68 -3.82 -3.11
C PHE A 44 8.06 -3.29 -3.51
N GLU A 45 8.93 -3.04 -2.53
CA GLU A 45 10.32 -2.58 -2.75
C GLU A 45 11.29 -3.74 -2.99
N ALA A 46 11.06 -4.86 -2.32
CA ALA A 46 11.90 -6.05 -2.32
C ALA A 46 11.05 -7.30 -2.55
N PRO A 47 10.53 -7.51 -3.78
CA PRO A 47 9.61 -8.62 -4.06
C PRO A 47 10.30 -9.99 -4.13
N THR A 48 11.63 -10.06 -4.15
CA THR A 48 12.39 -11.30 -4.33
C THR A 48 13.09 -11.73 -3.04
N ILE A 49 13.49 -13.01 -2.97
CA ILE A 49 14.27 -13.54 -1.84
C ILE A 49 15.58 -12.78 -1.69
N ALA A 50 16.29 -12.55 -2.80
CA ALA A 50 17.56 -11.83 -2.81
C ALA A 50 17.41 -10.40 -2.26
N ALA A 51 16.39 -9.66 -2.69
CA ALA A 51 16.13 -8.30 -2.22
C ALA A 51 15.73 -8.26 -0.74
N CYS A 52 14.87 -9.19 -0.29
CA CYS A 52 14.50 -9.30 1.13
C CYS A 52 15.71 -9.65 2.00
N ALA A 53 16.55 -10.60 1.56
CA ALA A 53 17.77 -10.98 2.27
C ALA A 53 18.74 -9.79 2.41
N ALA A 54 18.90 -8.97 1.38
CA ALA A 54 19.68 -7.74 1.44
C ALA A 54 19.16 -6.76 2.51
N MET A 55 17.84 -6.59 2.63
CA MET A 55 17.26 -5.72 3.67
C MET A 55 17.43 -6.30 5.08
N ILE A 56 17.31 -7.62 5.24
CA ILE A 56 17.58 -8.29 6.53
C ILE A 56 19.06 -8.11 6.92
N ALA A 57 19.97 -8.31 5.98
CA ALA A 57 21.40 -8.15 6.16
C ALA A 57 21.76 -6.72 6.61
N GLU A 58 21.17 -5.71 5.96
CA GLU A 58 21.33 -4.30 6.33
C GLU A 58 20.89 -4.02 7.77
N GLN A 59 19.76 -4.57 8.22
CA GLN A 59 19.25 -4.35 9.59
C GLN A 59 20.02 -5.14 10.65
N THR A 60 20.49 -6.33 10.32
CA THR A 60 21.23 -7.20 11.25
C THR A 60 22.72 -6.89 11.31
N GLY A 61 23.24 -6.08 10.37
CA GLY A 61 24.67 -5.83 10.20
C GLY A 61 25.43 -7.04 9.67
N ALA A 62 24.74 -8.07 9.16
CA ALA A 62 25.37 -9.21 8.54
C ALA A 62 25.86 -8.82 7.14
N SER A 63 27.17 -8.97 6.88
CA SER A 63 27.68 -8.75 5.52
C SER A 63 27.31 -9.94 4.64
N LEU A 64 26.61 -9.72 3.51
CA LEU A 64 26.34 -10.76 2.50
C LEU A 64 27.57 -11.12 1.66
N THR A 65 28.77 -10.70 2.08
CA THR A 65 30.02 -10.94 1.36
C THR A 65 30.61 -12.30 1.72
N GLU A 66 30.06 -13.37 1.16
CA GLU A 66 30.80 -14.61 0.92
C GLU A 66 30.66 -15.03 -0.55
N THR A 67 31.16 -14.18 -1.45
CA THR A 67 31.87 -14.52 -2.70
C THR A 67 32.22 -13.23 -3.44
N GLY A 68 33.47 -13.12 -3.91
CA GLY A 68 34.07 -11.88 -4.38
C GLY A 68 33.35 -11.21 -5.56
N GLY A 69 33.21 -9.89 -5.46
CA GLY A 69 32.73 -9.01 -6.51
C GLY A 69 32.47 -7.62 -5.94
N ASP A 70 33.43 -6.70 -6.09
CA ASP A 70 33.32 -5.30 -5.73
C ASP A 70 32.23 -4.61 -6.57
N ASN A 71 30.98 -4.72 -6.14
CA ASN A 71 29.89 -3.84 -6.53
C ASN A 71 28.94 -3.75 -5.33
N VAL A 72 29.35 -2.97 -4.33
CA VAL A 72 28.41 -2.49 -3.31
C VAL A 72 27.42 -1.59 -4.05
N VAL A 73 26.31 -2.16 -4.48
CA VAL A 73 25.15 -1.41 -4.97
C VAL A 73 24.69 -0.56 -3.80
N GLN A 74 25.16 0.69 -3.75
CA GLN A 74 24.62 1.65 -2.81
C GLN A 74 23.19 1.95 -3.22
N LEU A 75 22.24 1.35 -2.51
CA LEU A 75 20.84 1.69 -2.62
C LEU A 75 20.71 3.21 -2.38
N PRO A 76 20.05 3.96 -3.28
CA PRO A 76 19.87 5.40 -3.12
C PRO A 76 19.20 5.68 -1.77
N LYS A 77 19.59 6.78 -1.09
CA LYS A 77 18.98 7.25 0.17
C LYS A 77 17.45 7.25 0.02
N ARG A 78 16.80 6.20 0.53
CA ARG A 78 15.36 5.97 0.33
C ARG A 78 14.59 7.10 1.00
N ARG A 79 13.68 7.74 0.26
CA ARG A 79 12.66 8.61 0.85
C ARG A 79 11.94 7.79 1.90
N ARG A 80 12.03 8.19 3.18
CA ARG A 80 11.40 7.46 4.29
C ARG A 80 9.91 7.81 4.32
N PHE A 81 9.16 7.24 3.40
CA PHE A 81 7.71 7.26 3.47
C PHE A 81 7.24 6.36 4.61
N LYS A 82 6.35 6.86 5.47
CA LYS A 82 5.71 6.05 6.51
C LYS A 82 4.41 5.44 5.99
N HIS A 83 3.71 6.18 5.15
CA HIS A 83 2.38 5.83 4.64
C HIS A 83 2.41 5.50 3.15
N LEU A 84 3.19 6.24 2.38
CA LEU A 84 3.23 6.11 0.94
C LEU A 84 4.06 4.89 0.52
N VAL A 85 3.46 4.03 -0.29
CA VAL A 85 4.08 2.81 -0.82
C VAL A 85 4.08 2.89 -2.35
N PRO A 86 5.25 2.99 -3.00
CA PRO A 86 5.33 2.90 -4.45
C PRO A 86 4.95 1.49 -4.90
N MET A 87 3.90 1.37 -5.72
CA MET A 87 3.51 0.08 -6.29
C MET A 87 4.15 -0.17 -7.65
N HIS A 88 4.26 0.88 -8.46
CA HIS A 88 5.11 0.93 -9.64
C HIS A 88 5.34 2.39 -10.05
N ASP A 89 6.47 2.67 -10.68
CA ASP A 89 6.78 4.01 -11.24
C ASP A 89 6.13 4.25 -12.61
N GLY A 90 5.50 3.22 -13.19
CA GLY A 90 5.00 3.24 -14.57
C GLY A 90 6.11 2.96 -15.58
N GLU A 91 5.78 3.04 -16.86
CA GLU A 91 6.66 2.81 -18.01
C GLU A 91 6.94 4.12 -18.78
N GLY A 92 7.05 5.24 -18.05
CA GLY A 92 7.44 6.55 -18.61
C GLY A 92 6.31 7.34 -19.28
N GLY A 93 5.05 7.05 -18.94
CA GLY A 93 3.91 7.85 -19.43
C GLY A 93 3.82 9.24 -18.79
N ALA A 94 3.15 10.17 -19.48
CA ALA A 94 3.07 11.57 -19.09
C ALA A 94 1.96 11.87 -18.04
N LYS A 95 1.17 10.87 -17.64
CA LYS A 95 0.05 11.11 -16.72
C LYS A 95 0.56 11.28 -15.29
N PRO A 96 -0.07 12.18 -14.50
CA PRO A 96 0.34 12.38 -13.12
C PRO A 96 0.11 11.12 -12.28
N PRO A 97 0.88 10.96 -11.19
CA PRO A 97 0.70 9.90 -10.20
C PRO A 97 -0.75 9.71 -9.77
N PHE A 98 -1.13 8.45 -9.55
CA PHE A 98 -2.39 8.11 -8.88
C PHE A 98 -2.11 7.65 -7.45
N PHE A 99 -2.79 8.27 -6.48
CA PHE A 99 -2.64 7.96 -5.06
C PHE A 99 -3.89 7.28 -4.52
N LEU A 100 -3.78 6.00 -4.11
CA LEU A 100 -4.90 5.20 -3.63
C LEU A 100 -4.79 4.90 -2.13
N VAL A 101 -5.77 5.36 -1.35
CA VAL A 101 -5.85 5.12 0.09
C VAL A 101 -6.41 3.73 0.38
N ALA A 102 -5.70 2.97 1.23
CA ALA A 102 -6.14 1.68 1.70
C ALA A 102 -7.44 1.75 2.52
N GLY A 103 -8.20 0.65 2.46
CA GLY A 103 -9.47 0.55 3.17
C GLY A 103 -9.34 0.26 4.66
N MET A 104 -10.44 -0.22 5.24
CA MET A 104 -10.43 -0.75 6.61
C MET A 104 -9.36 -1.84 6.71
N PHE A 105 -8.57 -1.87 7.79
CA PHE A 105 -7.31 -2.62 7.95
C PHE A 105 -6.04 -2.01 7.33
N GLY A 106 -6.16 -0.92 6.58
CA GLY A 106 -5.06 0.01 6.28
C GLY A 106 -3.94 -0.49 5.36
N ASN A 107 -3.87 -1.78 5.05
CA ASN A 107 -2.82 -2.33 4.21
C ASN A 107 -3.10 -2.16 2.71
N VAL A 108 -2.05 -2.00 1.92
CA VAL A 108 -2.10 -1.74 0.48
C VAL A 108 -1.90 -2.98 -0.40
N LEU A 109 -1.51 -4.15 0.14
CA LEU A 109 -1.23 -5.34 -0.70
C LEU A 109 -2.44 -5.82 -1.51
N ASN A 110 -3.66 -5.68 -1.00
CA ASN A 110 -4.88 -6.05 -1.74
C ASN A 110 -5.15 -5.13 -2.94
N LEU A 111 -4.47 -4.00 -3.04
CA LEU A 111 -4.62 -3.02 -4.12
C LEU A 111 -3.62 -3.26 -5.25
N ARG A 112 -2.65 -4.17 -5.09
CA ARG A 112 -1.61 -4.45 -6.10
C ARG A 112 -2.21 -4.79 -7.47
N HIS A 113 -3.17 -5.71 -7.49
CA HIS A 113 -3.76 -6.15 -8.76
C HIS A 113 -4.47 -4.98 -9.46
N LEU A 114 -5.16 -4.14 -8.69
CA LEU A 114 -5.78 -2.91 -9.21
C LEU A 114 -4.74 -1.94 -9.77
N ALA A 115 -3.60 -1.75 -9.10
CA ALA A 115 -2.52 -0.90 -9.60
C ALA A 115 -2.05 -1.34 -10.99
N THR A 116 -1.85 -2.66 -11.19
CA THR A 116 -1.49 -3.22 -12.50
C THR A 116 -2.56 -2.93 -13.57
N LEU A 117 -3.84 -3.05 -13.22
CA LEU A 117 -4.96 -2.81 -14.14
C LEU A 117 -5.20 -1.32 -14.44
N ALA A 118 -4.84 -0.42 -13.52
CA ALA A 118 -4.93 1.03 -13.72
C ALA A 118 -4.00 1.54 -14.83
N GLY A 119 -3.07 0.70 -15.29
CA GLY A 119 -2.17 0.96 -16.40
C GLY A 119 -0.81 1.45 -15.94
N ARG A 120 0.16 1.42 -16.86
CA ARG A 120 1.55 1.82 -16.62
C ARG A 120 1.92 3.15 -17.26
N ASP A 121 0.94 3.92 -17.71
CA ASP A 121 1.15 5.26 -18.26
C ASP A 121 1.25 6.36 -17.18
N ARG A 122 1.25 5.97 -15.91
CA ARG A 122 1.49 6.81 -14.73
C ARG A 122 2.18 6.02 -13.60
N PRO A 123 2.83 6.71 -12.66
CA PRO A 123 3.16 6.14 -11.36
C PRO A 123 1.90 5.81 -10.54
N PHE A 124 1.96 4.74 -9.75
CA PHE A 124 0.88 4.34 -8.86
C PHE A 124 1.40 4.13 -7.44
N TYR A 125 0.75 4.80 -6.48
CA TYR A 125 1.11 4.76 -5.08
C TYR A 125 -0.08 4.32 -4.22
N GLY A 126 0.18 3.44 -3.26
CA GLY A 126 -0.75 3.14 -2.17
C GLY A 126 -0.45 3.99 -0.95
N LEU A 127 -1.47 4.37 -0.18
CA LEU A 127 -1.34 4.99 1.13
C LEU A 127 -1.80 4.00 2.21
N GLN A 128 -0.86 3.57 3.05
CA GLN A 128 -1.09 2.62 4.14
C GLN A 128 -1.34 3.34 5.47
N ALA A 129 -2.18 2.74 6.32
CA ALA A 129 -2.51 3.31 7.63
C ALA A 129 -1.32 3.30 8.60
N ARG A 130 -1.29 4.28 9.51
CA ARG A 130 -0.39 4.28 10.67
C ARG A 130 -0.74 3.12 11.61
N GLY A 131 0.27 2.55 12.24
CA GLY A 131 0.07 1.51 13.26
C GLY A 131 -0.09 0.09 12.75
N LEU A 132 0.02 -0.13 11.43
CA LEU A 132 0.16 -1.49 10.87
C LEU A 132 1.50 -2.13 11.22
N PHE A 133 2.49 -1.29 11.52
CA PHE A 133 3.85 -1.67 11.83
C PHE A 133 4.43 -0.70 12.87
N GLY A 134 5.37 -1.18 13.69
CA GLY A 134 6.08 -0.34 14.66
C GLY A 134 5.31 0.01 15.95
N GLY A 135 4.10 -0.54 16.15
CA GLY A 135 3.33 -0.36 17.40
C GLY A 135 2.76 1.05 17.62
N GLU A 136 2.82 1.91 16.61
CA GLU A 136 2.20 3.24 16.67
C GLU A 136 0.68 3.14 16.76
N ALA A 137 0.04 4.06 17.48
CA ALA A 137 -1.41 4.14 17.50
C ALA A 137 -1.93 4.61 16.13
N PRO A 138 -3.01 4.01 15.57
CA PRO A 138 -3.63 4.52 14.37
C PRO A 138 -4.12 5.96 14.58
N HIS A 139 -4.34 6.69 13.49
CA HIS A 139 -5.00 8.00 13.57
C HIS A 139 -6.39 7.86 14.17
N ALA A 140 -6.73 8.74 15.12
CA ALA A 140 -8.06 8.77 15.73
C ALA A 140 -9.09 9.52 14.88
N ARG A 141 -8.61 10.37 13.96
CA ARG A 141 -9.41 11.22 13.08
C ARG A 141 -8.98 11.05 11.62
N ILE A 142 -9.94 11.16 10.72
CA ILE A 142 -9.68 11.06 9.27
C ILE A 142 -8.90 12.27 8.78
N GLU A 143 -9.18 13.44 9.35
CA GLU A 143 -8.54 14.71 9.00
C GLU A 143 -7.04 14.68 9.31
N ASP A 144 -6.65 14.07 10.44
CA ASP A 144 -5.24 13.90 10.82
C ASP A 144 -4.54 12.92 9.87
N ALA A 145 -5.19 11.82 9.51
CA ALA A 145 -4.66 10.87 8.55
C ALA A 145 -4.47 11.51 7.17
N ALA A 146 -5.47 12.26 6.70
CA ALA A 146 -5.42 12.98 5.43
C ALA A 146 -4.28 14.01 5.40
N ALA A 147 -4.08 14.77 6.48
CA ALA A 147 -3.00 15.74 6.57
C ALA A 147 -1.61 15.09 6.46
N ASP A 148 -1.39 13.98 7.19
CA ASP A 148 -0.13 13.23 7.12
C ASP A 148 0.08 12.62 5.73
N TYR A 149 -0.97 12.10 5.09
CA TYR A 149 -0.88 11.54 3.73
C TYR A 149 -0.58 12.62 2.70
N ILE A 150 -1.22 13.79 2.79
CA ILE A 150 -0.94 14.94 1.93
C ILE A 150 0.53 15.37 2.05
N ALA A 151 1.07 15.39 3.27
CA ALA A 151 2.46 15.73 3.50
C ALA A 151 3.45 14.77 2.81
N GLU A 152 3.10 13.48 2.69
CA GLU A 152 3.92 12.51 1.96
C GLU A 152 3.73 12.57 0.44
N ILE A 153 2.51 12.68 -0.08
CA ILE A 153 2.30 12.77 -1.54
C ILE A 153 2.93 14.04 -2.12
N ARG A 154 3.00 15.14 -1.36
CA ARG A 154 3.68 16.39 -1.77
C ARG A 154 5.18 16.23 -1.98
N GLN A 155 5.81 15.23 -1.37
CA GLN A 155 7.22 14.91 -1.63
C GLN A 155 7.42 14.22 -2.99
N VAL A 156 6.36 13.62 -3.55
CA VAL A 156 6.34 13.03 -4.89
C VAL A 156 5.87 14.05 -5.93
N GLN A 157 4.73 14.69 -5.67
CA GLN A 157 4.10 15.67 -6.53
C GLN A 157 3.75 16.91 -5.70
N PRO A 158 4.58 17.97 -5.72
CA PRO A 158 4.37 19.16 -4.88
C PRO A 158 3.09 19.94 -5.15
N HIS A 159 2.61 19.92 -6.40
CA HIS A 159 1.44 20.68 -6.86
C HIS A 159 0.52 19.83 -7.73
N GLY A 160 -0.76 20.18 -7.73
CA GLY A 160 -1.78 19.54 -8.54
C GLY A 160 -1.58 19.73 -10.05
N PRO A 161 -2.45 19.11 -10.87
CA PRO A 161 -3.66 18.40 -10.46
C PRO A 161 -3.38 17.05 -9.78
N TYR A 162 -4.05 16.78 -8.65
CA TYR A 162 -3.97 15.49 -7.96
C TYR A 162 -5.04 14.52 -8.47
N SER A 163 -4.63 13.26 -8.71
CA SER A 163 -5.53 12.13 -8.92
C SER A 163 -5.54 11.25 -7.68
N LEU A 164 -6.68 11.23 -6.97
CA LEU A 164 -6.83 10.52 -5.71
C LEU A 164 -7.86 9.39 -5.84
N GLY A 165 -7.77 8.41 -4.95
CA GLY A 165 -8.85 7.47 -4.74
C GLY A 165 -8.74 6.73 -3.43
N GLY A 166 -9.74 5.92 -3.12
CA GLY A 166 -9.67 5.02 -1.98
C GLY A 166 -10.61 3.84 -2.09
N PHE A 167 -10.20 2.74 -1.48
CA PHE A 167 -10.99 1.52 -1.37
C PHE A 167 -11.73 1.45 -0.04
N SER A 168 -13.03 1.11 -0.06
CA SER A 168 -13.85 1.01 1.15
C SER A 168 -13.72 2.29 2.00
N GLY A 169 -13.46 2.18 3.31
CA GLY A 169 -13.25 3.33 4.20
C GLY A 169 -12.14 4.30 3.76
N GLY A 170 -11.16 3.84 2.98
CA GLY A 170 -10.10 4.68 2.42
C GLY A 170 -10.63 5.75 1.48
N GLY A 171 -11.78 5.53 0.83
CA GLY A 171 -12.42 6.55 0.00
C GLY A 171 -12.91 7.75 0.80
N ILE A 172 -13.28 7.58 2.07
CA ILE A 172 -13.65 8.69 2.95
C ILE A 172 -12.40 9.54 3.25
N THR A 173 -11.26 8.90 3.51
CA THR A 173 -9.99 9.58 3.71
C THR A 173 -9.50 10.27 2.44
N ALA A 174 -9.63 9.63 1.27
CA ALA A 174 -9.28 10.26 -0.01
C ALA A 174 -10.15 11.49 -0.31
N TYR A 175 -11.44 11.43 0.04
CA TYR A 175 -12.33 12.58 -0.06
C TYR A 175 -11.89 13.72 0.87
N GLU A 176 -11.53 13.42 2.13
CA GLU A 176 -11.00 14.42 3.05
C GLU A 176 -9.67 15.00 2.57
N MET A 177 -8.77 14.18 2.00
CA MET A 177 -7.55 14.68 1.37
C MET A 177 -7.85 15.68 0.25
N ALA A 178 -8.85 15.37 -0.60
CA ALA A 178 -9.25 16.28 -1.65
C ALA A 178 -9.74 17.62 -1.09
N ARG A 179 -10.58 17.60 -0.05
CA ARG A 179 -11.07 18.81 0.61
C ARG A 179 -9.95 19.68 1.16
N GLN A 180 -8.95 19.08 1.81
CA GLN A 180 -7.82 19.82 2.38
C GLN A 180 -6.90 20.40 1.29
N LEU A 181 -6.68 19.66 0.19
CA LEU A 181 -5.90 20.14 -0.95
C LEU A 181 -6.59 21.31 -1.65
N GLU A 182 -7.90 21.19 -1.94
CA GLU A 182 -8.69 22.26 -2.54
C GLU A 182 -8.74 23.51 -1.65
N ALA A 183 -8.90 23.33 -0.33
CA ALA A 183 -8.84 24.44 0.63
C ALA A 183 -7.45 25.11 0.67
N ALA A 184 -6.40 24.40 0.31
CA ALA A 184 -5.04 24.94 0.15
C ALA A 184 -4.77 25.55 -1.24
N GLY A 185 -5.77 25.63 -2.11
CA GLY A 185 -5.66 26.20 -3.45
C GLY A 185 -5.10 25.25 -4.51
N GLU A 186 -4.97 23.95 -4.20
CA GLU A 186 -4.54 22.94 -5.16
C GLU A 186 -5.72 22.42 -6.00
N VAL A 187 -5.42 21.93 -7.20
CA VAL A 187 -6.43 21.29 -8.06
C VAL A 187 -6.48 19.79 -7.77
N VAL A 188 -7.66 19.24 -7.55
CA VAL A 188 -7.90 17.79 -7.53
C VAL A 188 -8.74 17.44 -8.75
N GLU A 189 -8.14 16.72 -9.69
CA GLU A 189 -8.79 16.38 -10.97
C GLU A 189 -9.85 15.31 -10.79
N ILE A 190 -9.58 14.31 -9.94
CA ILE A 190 -10.47 13.19 -9.72
C ILE A 190 -10.30 12.59 -8.32
N VAL A 191 -11.42 12.17 -7.75
CA VAL A 191 -11.47 11.30 -6.56
C VAL A 191 -12.24 10.03 -6.91
N VAL A 192 -11.55 8.89 -6.94
CA VAL A 192 -12.16 7.58 -7.23
C VAL A 192 -12.55 6.90 -5.92
N MET A 193 -13.83 6.59 -5.73
CA MET A 193 -14.35 5.92 -4.54
C MET A 193 -14.78 4.50 -4.88
N LEU A 194 -14.02 3.50 -4.43
CA LEU A 194 -14.26 2.08 -4.74
C LEU A 194 -15.02 1.42 -3.59
N ASP A 195 -16.32 1.20 -3.77
CA ASP A 195 -17.21 0.59 -2.77
C ASP A 195 -17.11 1.27 -1.39
N THR A 196 -17.02 2.60 -1.41
CA THR A 196 -16.84 3.40 -0.21
C THR A 196 -18.16 3.53 0.56
N PRO A 197 -18.20 3.16 1.85
CA PRO A 197 -19.41 3.30 2.64
C PRO A 197 -19.73 4.77 2.90
N LEU A 198 -21.02 5.06 3.11
CA LEU A 198 -21.43 6.37 3.60
C LEU A 198 -20.82 6.62 5.00
N PRO A 199 -20.31 7.84 5.28
CA PRO A 199 -19.79 8.21 6.61
C PRO A 199 -20.86 8.06 7.70
N VAL A 200 -22.12 8.32 7.33
CA VAL A 200 -23.30 8.12 8.18
C VAL A 200 -24.23 7.15 7.47
N ARG A 201 -24.46 5.98 8.05
CA ARG A 201 -25.47 5.05 7.55
C ARG A 201 -26.86 5.53 7.98
N PRO A 202 -27.83 5.66 7.07
CA PRO A 202 -29.21 5.90 7.48
C PRO A 202 -29.69 4.75 8.37
N GLY A 203 -30.42 5.09 9.43
CA GLY A 203 -30.98 4.09 10.33
C GLY A 203 -32.01 3.24 9.60
N LEU A 204 -31.91 1.92 9.69
CA LEU A 204 -32.91 1.01 9.14
C LEU A 204 -34.19 1.07 9.99
N THR A 205 -35.32 1.34 9.35
CA THR A 205 -36.63 1.28 10.00
C THR A 205 -37.01 -0.18 10.30
N ALA A 206 -37.99 -0.40 11.17
CA ALA A 206 -38.50 -1.76 11.43
C ALA A 206 -39.05 -2.44 10.16
N PRO A 207 -39.78 -1.75 9.25
CA PRO A 207 -40.13 -2.28 7.94
C PRO A 207 -38.92 -2.71 7.10
N ASP A 208 -37.86 -1.90 7.02
CA ASP A 208 -36.66 -2.23 6.23
C ASP A 208 -36.02 -3.54 6.72
N LYS A 209 -35.93 -3.71 8.04
CA LYS A 209 -35.38 -4.92 8.67
C LYS A 209 -36.22 -6.16 8.38
N ALA A 210 -37.55 -6.02 8.38
CA ALA A 210 -38.46 -7.11 8.07
C ALA A 210 -38.34 -7.54 6.60
N LEU A 211 -38.23 -6.58 5.68
CA LEU A 211 -38.06 -6.83 4.26
C LEU A 211 -36.72 -7.53 3.96
N ILE A 212 -35.62 -7.05 4.55
CA ILE A 212 -34.29 -7.69 4.40
C ILE A 212 -34.34 -9.16 4.82
N LYS A 213 -34.89 -9.47 6.02
CA LYS A 213 -35.03 -10.85 6.48
C LYS A 213 -35.90 -11.73 5.58
N LEU A 214 -36.97 -11.17 5.01
CA LEU A 214 -37.83 -11.88 4.05
C LEU A 214 -37.08 -12.23 2.76
N THR A 215 -36.09 -11.41 2.37
CA THR A 215 -35.28 -11.63 1.17
C THR A 215 -34.21 -12.70 1.41
N GLU A 216 -33.65 -12.79 2.62
CA GLU A 216 -32.68 -13.83 3.02
C GLU A 216 -33.30 -15.23 3.17
N LEU A 217 -34.63 -15.32 3.25
CA LEU A 217 -35.39 -16.57 3.36
C LEU A 217 -35.80 -17.17 2.01
N LYS A 218 -35.47 -16.52 0.90
CA LYS A 218 -35.67 -17.02 -0.47
C LYS A 218 -34.37 -17.58 -1.04
#